data_AF-A0AAD6D0S1-F1
#
_entry.id   AF-A0AAD6D0S1-F1
#
_cell.length_a   1.000
_cell.length_b   1.000
_cell.length_c   1.000
_cell.angle_alpha   90.00
_cell.angle_beta   90.00
_cell.angle_gamma   90.00
#
_symmetry.space_group_name_H-M   'P 1'
#
loop_
_entity.id
_entity.type
_entity.pdbx_description
1 polymer ?
#
loop_
_entity_poly.entity_id
_entity_poly.type
_entity_poly.pdbx_seq_one_letter_code
_entity_poly.pdbx_strand_id
1 'polypeptide(L)' 'MVRVNFFLAALALATGALAKTNSDCQTQYNSCRTGADANMSYCVSEHQTCCADVYDSCRVGADANMAQCAADNAACKAQS' A
#
# COMPACT_ATOMS: atom_id res chain seq x y z
N MET A 1 15.73 -46.49 -4.66
CA MET A 1 15.36 -45.66 -5.83
C MET A 1 14.48 -44.52 -5.32
N VAL A 2 15.07 -43.40 -4.91
CA VAL A 2 14.34 -42.24 -4.38
C VAL A 2 14.03 -41.32 -5.55
N ARG A 3 12.74 -41.18 -5.87
CA ARG A 3 12.24 -40.29 -6.92
C ARG A 3 12.47 -38.85 -6.49
N VAL A 4 13.26 -38.13 -7.29
CA VAL A 4 13.50 -36.70 -7.21
C VAL A 4 12.17 -35.97 -7.39
N ASN A 5 11.59 -35.48 -6.30
CA ASN A 5 10.51 -34.51 -6.32
C ASN A 5 11.02 -33.24 -5.62
N PHE A 6 11.93 -32.54 -6.30
CA PHE A 6 12.41 -31.20 -5.92
C PHE A 6 11.33 -30.15 -6.17
N PHE A 7 10.10 -30.40 -5.71
CA PHE A 7 9.18 -29.34 -5.36
C PHE A 7 9.60 -28.83 -3.97
N LEU A 8 10.79 -28.23 -3.90
CA LEU A 8 11.04 -27.25 -2.85
C LEU A 8 10.12 -26.09 -3.18
N ALA A 9 8.90 -26.20 -2.65
CA ALA A 9 7.97 -25.12 -2.48
C ALA A 9 8.77 -23.91 -1.99
N ALA A 10 8.82 -22.88 -2.83
CA ALA A 10 9.17 -21.56 -2.41
C ALA A 10 8.17 -21.17 -1.32
N LEU A 11 8.49 -21.49 -0.07
CA LEU A 11 7.94 -20.79 1.07
C LEU A 11 8.51 -19.38 1.02
N ALA A 12 7.92 -18.56 0.16
CA ALA A 12 7.80 -17.14 0.42
C ALA A 12 6.96 -17.04 1.70
N LEU A 13 7.64 -17.08 2.85
CA LEU A 13 7.10 -16.64 4.12
C LEU A 13 6.87 -15.13 4.00
N ALA A 14 5.77 -14.79 3.35
CA ALA A 14 5.15 -13.48 3.43
C ALA A 14 4.51 -13.36 4.82
N THR A 15 5.33 -13.32 5.87
CA THR A 15 4.99 -12.59 7.09
C THR A 15 5.34 -11.12 6.86
N GLY A 16 4.78 -10.55 5.79
CA GLY A 16 4.64 -9.11 5.67
C GLY A 16 3.24 -8.80 6.15
N ALA A 17 3.09 -7.95 7.17
CA ALA A 17 1.91 -7.09 7.18
C ALA A 17 1.74 -6.58 5.75
N LEU A 18 0.60 -6.85 5.10
CA LEU A 18 0.41 -6.45 3.70
C LEU A 18 0.79 -4.98 3.63
N ALA A 19 1.91 -4.68 2.97
CA ALA A 19 2.38 -3.31 2.86
C ALA A 19 1.27 -2.55 2.16
N LYS A 20 0.61 -1.66 2.90
CA LYS A 20 -0.50 -0.87 2.41
C LYS A 20 -0.06 -0.19 1.12
N THR A 21 -0.86 -0.33 0.06
CA THR A 21 -0.54 0.22 -1.25
C THR A 21 -1.35 1.49 -1.53
N ASN A 22 -0.89 2.31 -2.48
CA ASN A 22 -1.66 3.48 -2.92
C ASN A 22 -3.06 3.09 -3.45
N SER A 23 -3.20 1.91 -4.07
CA SER A 23 -4.52 1.41 -4.50
C SER A 23 -5.45 1.07 -3.33
N ASP A 24 -4.91 0.60 -2.20
CA ASP A 24 -5.70 0.37 -0.99
C ASP A 24 -6.18 1.70 -0.42
N CYS A 25 -5.32 2.74 -0.43
CA CYS A 25 -5.70 4.09 -0.03
C CYS A 25 -6.84 4.62 -0.91
N GLN A 26 -6.73 4.49 -2.22
CA GLN A 26 -7.79 4.94 -3.14
C GLN A 26 -9.10 4.17 -2.90
N THR A 27 -9.02 2.88 -2.61
CA THR A 27 -10.20 2.06 -2.31
C THR A 27 -10.87 2.51 -1.01
N GLN A 28 -10.09 2.78 0.03
CA GLN A 28 -10.57 3.31 1.31
C GLN A 28 -11.21 4.69 1.13
N TYR A 29 -10.61 5.56 0.32
CA TYR A 29 -11.14 6.88 0.00
C TYR A 29 -12.48 6.80 -0.73
N ASN A 30 -12.56 5.99 -1.79
CA ASN A 30 -13.79 5.78 -2.54
C ASN A 30 -14.89 5.23 -1.63
N SER A 31 -14.58 4.22 -0.81
CA SER A 31 -15.52 3.66 0.16
C SER A 31 -16.04 4.73 1.13
N CYS A 32 -15.14 5.53 1.72
CA CYS A 32 -15.49 6.62 2.63
C CYS A 32 -16.46 7.60 1.98
N ARG A 33 -16.21 8.00 0.72
CA ARG A 33 -17.04 8.97 0.00
C ARG A 33 -18.43 8.45 -0.37
N THR A 34 -18.60 7.14 -0.47
CA THR A 34 -19.90 6.51 -0.77
C THR A 34 -20.74 6.23 0.48
N GLY A 35 -20.18 6.41 1.68
CA GLY A 35 -20.91 6.22 2.94
C GLY A 35 -22.02 7.25 3.14
N ALA A 36 -23.09 6.86 3.83
CA ALA A 36 -24.08 7.81 4.34
C ALA A 36 -23.42 8.73 5.37
N ASP A 37 -23.72 10.03 5.33
CA ASP A 37 -23.15 11.06 6.21
C ASP A 37 -21.61 11.19 6.14
N ALA A 38 -21.01 10.79 5.02
CA ALA A 38 -19.57 10.87 4.83
C ALA A 38 -19.07 12.31 4.90
N ASN A 39 -18.19 12.59 5.87
CA ASN A 39 -17.48 13.86 5.95
C ASN A 39 -16.33 13.86 4.94
N MET A 40 -16.48 14.62 3.85
CA MET A 40 -15.48 14.67 2.78
C MET A 40 -14.10 15.13 3.28
N SER A 41 -14.05 16.09 4.21
CA SER A 41 -12.80 16.56 4.82
C SER A 41 -12.11 15.44 5.60
N TYR A 42 -12.88 14.62 6.31
CA TYR A 42 -12.37 13.44 6.99
C TYR A 42 -11.85 12.40 5.99
N CYS A 43 -12.62 12.09 4.93
CA CYS A 43 -12.20 11.12 3.91
C CYS A 43 -10.90 11.55 3.22
N VAL A 44 -10.75 12.84 2.88
CA VAL A 44 -9.51 13.37 2.30
C VAL A 44 -8.36 13.29 3.30
N SER A 45 -8.59 13.63 4.57
CA SER A 45 -7.58 13.54 5.62
C SER A 45 -7.08 12.10 5.78
N GLU A 46 -7.98 11.13 5.88
CA GLU A 46 -7.63 9.70 5.98
C GLU A 46 -6.88 9.20 4.75
N HIS A 47 -7.28 9.66 3.55
CA HIS A 47 -6.57 9.32 2.32
C HIS A 47 -5.13 9.84 2.33
N GLN A 48 -4.92 11.09 2.75
CA GLN A 48 -3.58 11.67 2.82
C GLN A 48 -2.69 11.00 3.87
N THR A 49 -3.26 10.63 5.03
CA THR A 49 -2.57 9.82 6.04
C THR A 49 -2.17 8.48 5.46
N CYS A 50 -3.08 7.79 4.76
CA CYS A 50 -2.80 6.53 4.10
C CYS A 50 -1.63 6.65 3.10
N CYS A 51 -1.66 7.63 2.20
CA CYS A 51 -0.57 7.88 1.26
C CYS A 51 0.78 8.15 1.96
N ALA A 52 0.76 8.83 3.11
CA ALA A 52 1.96 9.08 3.91
C ALA A 52 2.51 7.79 4.54
N ASP A 53 1.64 6.92 5.07
CA ASP A 53 2.05 5.62 5.63
C ASP A 53 2.70 4.72 4.56
N VAL A 54 2.15 4.72 3.33
CA VAL A 54 2.74 4.00 2.19
C VAL A 54 4.11 4.57 1.84
N TYR A 55 4.25 5.90 1.83
CA TYR A 55 5.52 6.58 1.59
C TYR A 55 6.58 6.22 2.65
N ASP A 56 6.22 6.27 3.93
CA ASP A 56 7.13 5.94 5.02
C ASP A 56 7.55 4.46 4.97
N SER A 57 6.60 3.58 4.64
CA SER A 57 6.88 2.15 4.40
C SER A 57 7.84 1.94 3.22
N CYS A 58 7.67 2.70 2.14
CA CYS A 58 8.56 2.65 0.97
C CYS A 58 9.99 3.05 1.35
N ARG A 59 10.16 4.12 2.14
CA ARG A 59 11.48 4.65 2.54
C ARG A 59 12.31 3.71 3.41
N VAL A 60 11.68 2.80 4.14
CA VAL A 60 12.39 1.86 5.02
C VAL A 60 12.70 0.52 4.33
N GLY A 61 12.25 0.34 3.08
CA GLY A 61 12.55 -0.84 2.28
C GLY A 61 14.03 -0.92 1.89
N ALA A 62 14.58 -2.14 1.89
CA ALA A 62 15.89 -2.39 1.29
C ALA A 62 15.83 -2.07 -0.21
N ASP A 63 16.85 -1.37 -0.73
CA ASP A 63 16.93 -0.92 -2.12
C ASP A 63 15.80 0.03 -2.57
N ALA A 64 15.11 0.69 -1.64
CA ALA A 64 14.06 1.63 -1.95
C ALA A 64 14.58 2.84 -2.76
N ASN A 65 13.93 3.09 -3.89
CA ASN A 65 14.20 4.29 -4.69
C ASN A 65 13.41 5.47 -4.12
N MET A 66 14.10 6.40 -3.46
CA MET A 66 13.46 7.54 -2.79
C MET A 66 12.75 8.50 -3.77
N ALA A 67 13.23 8.60 -5.02
CA ALA A 67 12.55 9.38 -6.04
C ALA A 67 11.23 8.72 -6.46
N GLN A 68 11.22 7.39 -6.60
CA GLN A 68 10.01 6.62 -6.88
C GLN A 68 9.02 6.72 -5.72
N CYS A 69 9.46 6.51 -4.47
CA CYS A 69 8.60 6.66 -3.29
C CYS A 69 7.94 8.05 -3.25
N ALA A 70 8.71 9.12 -3.52
CA ALA A 70 8.18 10.49 -3.54
C ALA A 70 7.18 10.71 -4.69
N ALA A 71 7.47 10.19 -5.89
CA ALA A 71 6.58 10.25 -7.04
C ALA A 71 5.26 9.52 -6.76
N ASP A 72 5.32 8.32 -6.18
CA ASP A 72 4.16 7.52 -5.83
C ASP A 72 3.30 8.19 -4.76
N ASN A 73 3.93 8.80 -3.74
CA ASN A 73 3.21 9.58 -2.72
C ASN A 73 2.50 10.80 -3.32
N ALA A 74 3.17 11.54 -4.20
CA ALA A 74 2.58 12.69 -4.87
C ALA A 74 1.41 12.26 -5.77
N ALA A 75 1.56 11.17 -6.52
CA ALA A 75 0.50 10.59 -7.33
C ALA A 75 -0.68 10.11 -6.47
N CYS A 76 -0.42 9.50 -5.30
CA CYS A 76 -1.46 9.11 -4.35
C CYS A 76 -2.23 10.34 -3.86
N LYS A 77 -1.55 11.35 -3.34
CA LYS A 77 -2.19 12.58 -2.81
C LYS A 77 -2.94 13.38 -3.87
N ALA A 78 -2.58 13.27 -5.14
CA ALA A 78 -3.30 13.92 -6.24
C ALA A 78 -4.67 13.29 -6.55
N GLN A 79 -4.97 12.11 -6.01
CA GLN A 79 -6.23 11.38 -6.24
C GLN A 79 -7.35 11.70 -5.21
N SER A 80 -7.08 12.52 -4.18
CA SER A 80 -8.10 13.00 -3.23
C SER A 80 -8.87 14.20 -3.76
#